data_AF-A0A9J8BH65-F1
#
_entry.id   AF-A0A9J8BH65-F1
#
_cell.length_a   1.000
_cell.length_b   1.000
_cell.length_c   1.000
_cell.angle_alpha   90.00
_cell.angle_beta   90.00
_cell.angle_gamma   90.00
#
_symmetry.space_group_name_H-M   'P 1'
#
loop_
_entity.id
_entity.type
_entity.pdbx_description
1 polymer ?
#
loop_
_entity_poly.entity_id
_entity_poly.type
_entity_poly.pdbx_seq_one_letter_code
_entity_poly.pdbx_strand_id
1 'polypeptide(L)'
;MPAVLKGIIQMTNRYIKFPYTVGEQANIKRQFAAMSGFPNVIGAIDCTHIAIRAPYVDEFIYVNRKHVHSINVQIICDANLTLRNVVARWPGSTHDSFILAHSSVGNRLRAGAIRDGWLLGDSGYPLRRWLLTPFSNPQSAEEVRFNDTHTRARSVVERAIGLKCRWRCLDASGGRLLYQPKKA
;
A
#
# COMPACT_ATOMS: atom_id res chain seq x y z
N MET A 1 1.74 -20.27 18.93
CA MET A 1 0.88 -19.53 17.96
C MET A 1 -0.36 -20.38 17.70
N PRO A 2 -1.59 -19.85 17.81
CA PRO A 2 -2.81 -20.63 17.57
C PRO A 2 -2.84 -21.27 16.17
N ALA A 3 -3.42 -22.47 16.03
CA ALA A 3 -3.42 -23.22 14.77
C ALA A 3 -4.08 -22.45 13.61
N VAL A 4 -5.18 -21.76 13.88
CA VAL A 4 -5.89 -20.93 12.89
C VAL A 4 -5.00 -19.79 12.38
N LEU A 5 -4.31 -19.08 13.27
CA LEU A 5 -3.40 -17.99 12.88
C LEU A 5 -2.25 -18.51 12.01
N LYS A 6 -1.66 -19.66 12.38
CA LYS A 6 -0.62 -20.32 11.58
C LYS A 6 -1.14 -20.66 10.17
N GLY A 7 -2.35 -21.23 10.07
CA GLY A 7 -3.00 -21.54 8.80
C GLY A 7 -3.21 -20.30 7.93
N ILE A 8 -3.74 -19.21 8.50
CA ILE A 8 -3.94 -17.94 7.76
C ILE A 8 -2.61 -17.40 7.23
N ILE A 9 -1.56 -17.37 8.05
CA ILE A 9 -0.23 -16.90 7.65
C ILE A 9 0.34 -17.74 6.49
N GLN A 10 0.15 -19.06 6.51
CA GLN A 10 0.59 -19.93 5.42
C GLN A 10 -0.16 -19.65 4.11
N MET A 11 -1.45 -19.32 4.19
CA MET A 11 -2.25 -18.96 3.02
C MET A 11 -1.88 -17.60 2.44
N THR A 12 -1.31 -16.68 3.23
CA THR A 12 -0.86 -15.37 2.74
C THR A 12 0.06 -15.47 1.53
N ASN A 13 1.02 -16.40 1.55
CA ASN A 13 1.94 -16.61 0.43
C ASN A 13 1.26 -17.15 -0.84
N ARG A 14 0.06 -17.73 -0.72
CA ARG A 14 -0.73 -18.21 -1.86
C ARG A 14 -1.54 -17.10 -2.51
N TYR A 15 -2.14 -16.21 -1.70
CA TYR A 15 -3.10 -15.20 -2.18
C TYR A 15 -2.50 -13.80 -2.35
N ILE A 16 -1.53 -13.41 -1.53
CA ILE A 16 -0.90 -12.07 -1.58
C ILE A 16 0.43 -12.21 -2.30
N LYS A 17 0.39 -12.06 -3.62
CA LYS A 17 1.57 -12.13 -4.49
C LYS A 17 1.65 -10.91 -5.37
N PHE A 18 2.84 -10.31 -5.43
CA PHE A 18 3.12 -9.18 -6.30
C PHE A 18 3.41 -9.68 -7.73
N PRO A 19 2.83 -9.06 -8.77
CA PRO A 19 2.95 -9.52 -10.15
C PRO A 19 4.30 -9.10 -10.76
N TYR A 20 5.30 -9.99 -10.71
CA TYR A 20 6.63 -9.69 -11.24
C TYR A 20 6.77 -10.03 -12.72
N THR A 21 6.02 -11.04 -13.19
CA THR A 21 6.13 -11.53 -14.56
C THR A 21 5.18 -10.80 -15.50
N VAL A 22 5.53 -10.75 -16.78
CA VAL A 22 4.69 -10.14 -17.83
C VAL A 22 3.32 -10.81 -17.89
N GLY A 23 3.26 -12.15 -17.73
CA GLY A 23 2.00 -12.90 -17.74
C GLY A 23 1.07 -12.51 -16.59
N GLU A 24 1.61 -12.36 -15.36
CA GLU A 24 0.83 -11.91 -14.20
C GLU A 24 0.34 -10.47 -14.35
N GLN A 25 1.15 -9.61 -14.99
CA GLN A 25 0.83 -8.20 -15.16
C GLN A 25 -0.16 -7.94 -16.28
N ALA A 26 -0.21 -8.76 -17.33
CA ALA A 26 -0.98 -8.50 -18.55
C ALA A 26 -2.47 -8.23 -18.27
N ASN A 27 -3.07 -9.04 -17.38
CA ASN A 27 -4.47 -8.84 -17.01
C ASN A 27 -4.67 -7.61 -16.13
N ILE A 28 -3.75 -7.36 -15.18
CA ILE A 28 -3.82 -6.19 -14.28
C ILE A 28 -3.72 -4.89 -15.07
N LYS A 29 -2.77 -4.79 -16.00
CA LYS A 29 -2.59 -3.63 -16.89
C LYS A 29 -3.86 -3.34 -17.69
N ARG A 30 -4.48 -4.38 -18.23
CA ARG A 30 -5.74 -4.28 -19.00
C ARG A 30 -6.89 -3.77 -18.12
N GLN A 31 -7.01 -4.28 -16.91
CA GLN A 31 -8.07 -3.90 -15.98
C GLN A 31 -7.93 -2.44 -15.53
N PHE A 32 -6.71 -1.99 -15.21
CA PHE A 32 -6.47 -0.57 -14.91
C PHE A 32 -6.79 0.32 -16.11
N ALA A 33 -6.32 -0.05 -17.31
CA ALA A 33 -6.61 0.70 -18.52
C ALA A 33 -8.12 0.80 -18.80
N ALA A 34 -8.87 -0.29 -18.63
CA ALA A 34 -10.32 -0.31 -18.80
C ALA A 34 -11.07 0.53 -17.73
N MET A 35 -10.59 0.51 -16.50
CA MET A 35 -11.25 1.16 -15.37
C MET A 35 -10.99 2.68 -15.31
N SER A 36 -9.75 3.12 -15.57
CA SER A 36 -9.35 4.52 -15.40
C SER A 36 -8.86 5.20 -16.68
N GLY A 37 -8.58 4.44 -17.74
CA GLY A 37 -7.85 4.92 -18.92
C GLY A 37 -6.34 5.03 -18.71
N PHE A 38 -5.80 4.66 -17.53
CA PHE A 38 -4.38 4.73 -17.25
C PHE A 38 -3.66 3.47 -17.77
N PRO A 39 -2.78 3.58 -18.77
CA PRO A 39 -2.13 2.40 -19.35
C PRO A 39 -1.04 1.85 -18.43
N ASN A 40 -0.73 0.57 -18.60
CA ASN A 40 0.49 -0.05 -18.07
C ASN A 40 0.67 -0.02 -16.53
N VAL A 41 -0.42 0.16 -15.79
CA VAL A 41 -0.40 0.12 -14.31
C VAL A 41 -0.38 -1.32 -13.82
N ILE A 42 0.48 -1.61 -12.85
CA ILE A 42 0.62 -2.95 -12.26
C ILE A 42 0.14 -3.03 -10.80
N GLY A 43 -0.25 -1.89 -10.23
CA GLY A 43 -0.85 -1.79 -8.91
C GLY A 43 -0.92 -0.35 -8.42
N ALA A 44 -1.75 -0.10 -7.42
CA ALA A 44 -1.77 1.14 -6.67
C ALA A 44 -1.24 0.87 -5.25
N ILE A 45 -0.42 1.79 -4.74
CA ILE A 45 0.24 1.70 -3.43
C ILE A 45 -0.23 2.84 -2.54
N ASP A 46 -0.51 2.50 -1.28
CA ASP A 46 -0.81 3.47 -0.24
C ASP A 46 -0.53 2.86 1.13
N CYS A 47 -0.49 3.70 2.15
CA CYS A 47 -0.33 3.30 3.53
C CYS A 47 -1.61 3.53 4.33
N THR A 48 -1.79 2.74 5.37
CA THR A 48 -2.91 2.90 6.30
C THR A 48 -2.46 2.66 7.73
N HIS A 49 -3.00 3.46 8.65
CA HIS A 49 -2.73 3.30 10.07
C HIS A 49 -3.72 2.32 10.70
N ILE A 50 -3.18 1.34 11.42
CA ILE A 50 -3.93 0.46 12.31
C ILE A 50 -3.66 0.88 13.75
N ALA A 51 -4.71 1.31 14.45
CA ALA A 51 -4.58 1.83 15.81
C ALA A 51 -4.19 0.72 16.79
N ILE A 52 -3.21 0.99 17.63
CA ILE A 52 -2.75 0.09 18.68
C ILE A 52 -2.85 0.77 20.04
N ARG A 53 -2.86 -0.01 21.11
CA ARG A 53 -2.61 0.56 22.44
C ARG A 53 -1.18 1.11 22.47
N ALA A 54 -0.99 2.22 23.18
CA ALA A 54 0.33 2.80 23.39
C ALA A 54 1.31 1.70 23.88
N PRO A 55 2.40 1.45 23.15
CA PRO A 55 3.41 0.52 23.60
C PRO A 55 4.20 1.14 24.76
N TYR A 56 4.75 0.30 25.63
CA TYR A 56 5.55 0.77 26.77
C TYR A 56 6.97 1.19 26.37
N VAL A 57 7.53 0.54 25.34
CA VAL A 57 8.89 0.76 24.86
C VAL A 57 8.85 1.64 23.61
N ASP A 58 9.70 2.67 23.58
CA ASP A 58 9.82 3.62 22.47
C ASP A 58 8.47 4.19 22.00
N GLU A 59 7.53 4.41 22.92
CA GLU A 59 6.13 4.79 22.67
C GLU A 59 5.95 5.84 21.57
N PHE A 60 6.79 6.88 21.61
CA PHE A 60 6.72 8.05 20.75
C PHE A 60 6.88 7.71 19.26
N ILE A 61 7.60 6.64 18.91
CA ILE A 61 7.78 6.24 17.50
C ILE A 61 6.49 5.68 16.89
N TYR A 62 5.52 5.28 17.72
CA TYR A 62 4.24 4.76 17.24
C TYR A 62 3.19 5.87 17.05
N VAL A 63 3.50 7.10 17.45
CA VAL A 63 2.59 8.24 17.31
C VAL A 63 2.62 8.73 15.85
N ASN A 64 1.47 8.69 15.19
CA ASN A 64 1.32 9.21 13.83
C ASN A 64 1.04 10.72 13.82
N ARG A 65 0.93 11.31 12.62
CA ARG A 65 0.62 12.74 12.41
C ARG A 65 -0.70 13.22 13.01
N LYS A 66 -1.59 12.29 13.40
CA LYS A 66 -2.88 12.58 14.06
C LYS A 66 -2.81 12.37 15.59
N HIS A 67 -1.61 12.27 16.15
CA HIS A 67 -1.37 12.01 17.58
C HIS A 67 -2.01 10.70 18.10
N VAL A 68 -2.07 9.67 17.25
CA VAL A 68 -2.60 8.33 17.61
C VAL A 68 -1.50 7.28 17.46
N HIS A 69 -1.39 6.39 18.45
CA HIS A 69 -0.52 5.20 18.38
C HIS A 69 -1.01 4.24 17.31
N SER A 70 -0.14 3.91 16.36
CA SER A 70 -0.50 3.02 15.26
C SER A 70 0.68 2.24 14.71
N ILE A 71 0.36 1.16 14.00
CA ILE A 71 1.26 0.55 13.01
C ILE A 71 0.92 1.17 11.66
N ASN A 72 1.94 1.69 10.96
CA ASN A 72 1.80 2.10 9.57
C ASN A 72 1.93 0.86 8.67
N VAL A 73 0.89 0.59 7.88
CA VAL A 73 0.76 -0.60 7.05
C VAL A 73 0.74 -0.19 5.58
N GLN A 74 1.77 -0.57 4.83
CA GLN A 74 1.78 -0.40 3.37
C GLN A 74 0.95 -1.49 2.72
N ILE A 75 0.13 -1.11 1.74
CA ILE A 75 -0.67 -2.00 0.91
C ILE A 75 -0.41 -1.69 -0.56
N ILE A 76 -0.30 -2.74 -1.37
CA ILE A 76 -0.41 -2.64 -2.82
C ILE A 76 -1.60 -3.50 -3.24
N CYS A 77 -2.51 -2.95 -4.05
CA CYS A 77 -3.60 -3.71 -4.64
C CYS A 77 -3.67 -3.54 -6.16
N ASP A 78 -4.37 -4.45 -6.82
CA ASP A 78 -4.71 -4.33 -8.24
C ASP A 78 -6.08 -3.66 -8.46
N ALA A 79 -6.48 -3.55 -9.73
CA ALA A 79 -7.74 -2.94 -10.14
C ALA A 79 -8.99 -3.65 -9.58
N ASN A 80 -8.87 -4.92 -9.18
CA ASN A 80 -9.94 -5.73 -8.59
C ASN A 80 -9.94 -5.67 -7.06
N LEU A 81 -9.26 -4.70 -6.46
CA LEU A 81 -9.10 -4.56 -5.01
C LEU A 81 -8.38 -5.75 -4.35
N THR A 82 -7.69 -6.59 -5.13
CA THR A 82 -6.96 -7.75 -4.59
C THR A 82 -5.62 -7.29 -4.05
N LEU A 83 -5.32 -7.66 -2.80
CA LEU A 83 -4.04 -7.33 -2.17
C LEU A 83 -2.90 -8.11 -2.83
N ARG A 84 -1.92 -7.36 -3.35
CA ARG A 84 -0.72 -7.88 -4.03
C ARG A 84 0.52 -7.79 -3.16
N ASN A 85 0.54 -6.88 -2.19
CA ASN A 85 1.56 -6.82 -1.17
C ASN A 85 1.03 -6.15 0.09
N VAL A 86 1.52 -6.58 1.26
CA VAL A 86 1.24 -5.96 2.55
C VAL A 86 2.52 -5.93 3.38
N VAL A 87 2.82 -4.79 4.01
CA VAL A 87 3.91 -4.62 4.98
C VAL A 87 3.35 -4.00 6.25
N ALA A 88 3.17 -4.80 7.30
CA ALA A 88 2.48 -4.41 8.53
C ALA A 88 3.38 -4.45 9.78
N ARG A 89 4.57 -3.84 9.70
CA ARG A 89 5.59 -3.89 10.77
C ARG A 89 6.18 -2.55 11.19
N TRP A 90 5.74 -1.45 10.59
CA TRP A 90 6.39 -0.15 10.80
C TRP A 90 5.65 0.69 11.84
N PRO A 91 6.36 1.41 12.71
CA PRO A 91 5.74 2.33 13.64
C PRO A 91 4.96 3.45 12.94
N GLY A 92 3.96 3.99 13.63
CA GLY A 92 3.06 5.03 13.12
C GLY A 92 3.73 6.35 12.71
N SER A 93 4.92 6.65 13.20
CA SER A 93 5.69 7.84 12.76
C SER A 93 6.42 7.63 11.43
N THR A 94 6.52 6.38 10.96
CA THR A 94 7.30 6.03 9.76
C THR A 94 6.65 6.59 8.50
N HIS A 95 7.44 7.28 7.67
CA HIS A 95 6.99 7.77 6.37
C HIS A 95 6.75 6.62 5.37
N ASP A 96 5.71 6.75 4.56
CA ASP A 96 5.29 5.74 3.60
C ASP A 96 6.39 5.37 2.59
N SER A 97 7.11 6.38 2.09
CA SER A 97 8.25 6.19 1.21
C SER A 97 9.41 5.41 1.86
N PHE A 98 9.58 5.53 3.18
CA PHE A 98 10.57 4.77 3.94
C PHE A 98 10.17 3.29 4.03
N ILE A 99 8.89 3.00 4.25
CA ILE A 99 8.35 1.64 4.27
C ILE A 99 8.58 0.97 2.92
N LEU A 100 8.28 1.66 1.83
CA LEU A 100 8.49 1.15 0.48
C LEU A 100 9.97 0.87 0.24
N ALA A 101 10.86 1.80 0.60
CA ALA A 101 12.29 1.65 0.42
C ALA A 101 12.88 0.42 1.15
N HIS A 102 12.27 -0.01 2.26
CA HIS A 102 12.68 -1.16 3.07
C HIS A 102 11.75 -2.38 2.90
N SER A 103 10.85 -2.35 1.94
CA SER A 103 9.98 -3.48 1.60
C SER A 103 10.66 -4.43 0.63
N SER A 104 10.31 -5.73 0.68
CA SER A 104 10.80 -6.73 -0.29
C SER A 104 10.43 -6.35 -1.73
N VAL A 105 9.23 -5.81 -1.93
CA VAL A 105 8.80 -5.30 -3.25
C VAL A 105 9.66 -4.13 -3.68
N GLY A 106 9.84 -3.10 -2.84
CA GLY A 106 10.63 -1.92 -3.19
C GLY A 106 12.10 -2.25 -3.51
N ASN A 107 12.72 -3.17 -2.76
CA ASN A 107 14.07 -3.66 -3.04
C ASN A 107 14.15 -4.35 -4.40
N ARG A 108 13.20 -5.23 -4.71
CA ARG A 108 13.15 -5.95 -5.99
C ARG A 108 12.87 -5.01 -7.16
N LEU A 109 11.96 -4.05 -7.01
CA LEU A 109 11.67 -3.05 -8.06
C LEU A 109 12.88 -2.16 -8.33
N ARG A 110 13.61 -1.74 -7.29
CA ARG A 110 14.87 -1.00 -7.43
C ARG A 110 15.93 -1.81 -8.17
N ALA A 111 16.00 -3.12 -7.94
CA ALA A 111 16.89 -4.04 -8.63
C ALA A 111 16.43 -4.42 -10.06
N GLY A 112 15.34 -3.83 -10.57
CA GLY A 112 14.86 -4.10 -11.94
C GLY A 112 14.08 -5.41 -12.09
N ALA A 113 13.44 -5.90 -11.02
CA ALA A 113 12.64 -7.12 -11.06
C ALA A 113 11.42 -7.05 -12.01
N ILE A 114 11.04 -5.85 -12.45
CA ILE A 114 10.06 -5.65 -13.52
C ILE A 114 10.75 -4.97 -14.70
N ARG A 115 10.36 -5.37 -15.91
CA ARG A 115 10.86 -4.74 -17.15
C ARG A 115 10.04 -3.52 -17.54
N ASP A 116 8.74 -3.58 -17.31
CA ASP A 116 7.79 -2.56 -17.76
C ASP A 116 6.54 -2.58 -16.87
N GLY A 117 6.01 -1.40 -16.54
CA GLY A 117 4.85 -1.22 -15.69
C GLY A 117 5.11 -0.31 -14.50
N TRP A 118 4.03 0.32 -14.02
CA TRP A 118 4.12 1.40 -13.04
C TRP A 118 3.21 1.10 -11.86
N LEU A 119 3.72 1.33 -10.64
CA LEU A 119 2.89 1.53 -9.47
C LEU A 119 2.38 2.97 -9.46
N LEU A 120 1.18 3.18 -8.92
CA LEU A 120 0.65 4.52 -8.67
C LEU A 120 0.65 4.80 -7.16
N GLY A 121 1.45 5.77 -6.73
CA GLY A 121 1.51 6.25 -5.34
C GLY A 121 0.98 7.67 -5.22
N ASP A 122 0.71 8.11 -4.00
CA ASP A 122 0.36 9.50 -3.71
C ASP A 122 1.59 10.44 -3.79
N SER A 123 1.39 11.72 -3.47
CA SER A 123 2.46 12.72 -3.47
C SER A 123 3.48 12.54 -2.33
N GLY A 124 3.23 11.66 -1.36
CA GLY A 124 4.17 11.33 -0.28
C GLY A 124 5.29 10.39 -0.73
N TYR A 125 5.15 9.75 -1.89
CA TYR A 125 6.19 8.94 -2.50
C TYR A 125 7.09 9.75 -3.45
N PRO A 126 8.34 9.32 -3.66
CA PRO A 126 9.19 9.89 -4.71
C PRO A 126 8.83 9.29 -6.08
N LEU A 127 8.90 10.10 -7.14
CA LEU A 127 8.82 9.62 -8.52
C LEU A 127 9.99 8.66 -8.82
N ARG A 128 9.70 7.49 -9.40
CA ARG A 128 10.68 6.48 -9.83
C ARG A 128 10.32 5.92 -11.20
N ARG A 129 11.25 5.22 -11.85
CA ARG A 129 11.01 4.52 -13.14
C ARG A 129 9.87 3.51 -13.09
N TRP A 130 9.52 3.02 -11.90
CA TRP A 130 8.47 2.03 -11.64
C TRP A 130 7.37 2.54 -10.71
N LEU A 131 7.38 3.83 -10.33
CA LEU A 131 6.40 4.45 -9.42
C LEU A 131 6.05 5.86 -9.89
N LEU A 132 4.79 6.08 -10.25
CA LEU A 132 4.23 7.37 -10.62
C LEU A 132 3.54 8.04 -9.45
N THR A 133 3.81 9.33 -9.32
CA THR A 133 3.20 10.23 -8.35
C THR A 133 2.57 11.39 -9.10
N PRO A 134 1.48 11.99 -8.59
CA PRO A 134 0.84 13.11 -9.26
C PRO A 134 1.75 14.34 -9.33
N PHE A 135 1.53 15.22 -10.31
CA PHE A 135 2.15 16.54 -10.33
C PHE A 135 1.64 17.37 -9.15
N SER A 136 2.56 17.96 -8.38
CA SER A 136 2.19 18.75 -7.19
C SER A 136 1.53 20.09 -7.54
N ASN A 137 1.87 20.67 -8.69
CA ASN A 137 1.32 21.94 -9.16
C ASN A 137 1.10 21.88 -10.68
N PRO A 138 0.04 21.21 -11.16
CA PRO A 138 -0.22 21.08 -12.59
C PRO A 138 -0.51 22.45 -13.21
N GLN A 139 0.21 22.81 -14.26
CA GLN A 139 0.11 24.08 -14.99
C GLN A 139 -0.50 23.91 -16.39
N SER A 140 -0.33 22.72 -17.00
CA SER A 140 -0.85 22.42 -18.34
C SER A 140 -2.11 21.55 -18.30
N ALA A 141 -2.88 21.57 -19.39
CA ALA A 141 -4.06 20.71 -19.53
C ALA A 141 -3.68 19.22 -19.50
N GLU A 142 -2.49 18.87 -19.99
CA GLU A 142 -1.94 17.52 -20.00
C GLU A 142 -1.59 17.04 -18.58
N GLU A 143 -0.99 17.91 -17.76
CA GLU A 143 -0.68 17.60 -16.35
C GLU A 143 -1.95 17.43 -15.52
N VAL A 144 -2.96 18.28 -15.73
CA VAL A 144 -4.29 18.13 -15.11
C VAL A 144 -4.91 16.80 -15.53
N ARG A 145 -4.94 16.48 -16.84
CA ARG A 145 -5.48 15.22 -17.34
C ARG A 145 -4.74 14.01 -16.80
N PHE A 146 -3.41 14.09 -16.66
CA PHE A 146 -2.60 13.07 -16.03
C PHE A 146 -3.03 12.87 -14.57
N ASN A 147 -3.10 13.94 -13.78
CA ASN A 147 -3.50 13.87 -12.38
C ASN A 147 -4.92 13.32 -12.19
N ASP A 148 -5.87 13.70 -13.05
CA ASP A 148 -7.24 13.18 -13.02
C ASP A 148 -7.30 11.69 -13.29
N THR A 149 -6.53 11.23 -14.27
CA THR A 149 -6.46 9.80 -14.65
C THR A 149 -5.72 9.00 -13.58
N HIS A 150 -4.63 9.56 -13.04
CA HIS A 150 -3.84 8.99 -11.94
C HIS A 150 -4.70 8.83 -10.68
N THR A 151 -5.43 9.88 -10.29
CA THR A 151 -6.33 9.86 -9.13
C THR A 151 -7.43 8.82 -9.27
N ARG A 152 -8.07 8.76 -10.45
CA ARG A 152 -9.08 7.73 -10.75
C ARG A 152 -8.52 6.32 -10.62
N ALA A 153 -7.34 6.08 -11.18
CA ALA A 153 -6.66 4.80 -11.10
C ALA A 153 -6.25 4.44 -9.66
N ARG A 154 -5.72 5.41 -8.91
CA ARG A 154 -5.28 5.22 -7.52
C ARG A 154 -6.43 4.97 -6.56
N SER A 155 -7.64 5.47 -6.83
CA SER A 155 -8.82 5.28 -5.96
C SER A 155 -9.08 3.83 -5.53
N VAL A 156 -8.60 2.82 -6.29
CA VAL A 156 -8.71 1.41 -5.92
C VAL A 156 -8.01 1.07 -4.60
N VAL A 157 -6.86 1.66 -4.30
CA VAL A 157 -6.14 1.34 -3.06
C VAL A 157 -6.83 1.96 -1.86
N GLU A 158 -7.40 3.15 -2.00
CA GLU A 158 -8.22 3.78 -0.97
C GLU A 158 -9.48 2.97 -0.69
N ARG A 159 -10.15 2.48 -1.74
CA ARG A 159 -11.32 1.58 -1.63
C ARG A 159 -10.94 0.26 -0.96
N ALA A 160 -9.81 -0.34 -1.35
CA ALA A 160 -9.31 -1.58 -0.74
C ALA A 160 -8.98 -1.37 0.75
N ILE A 161 -8.35 -0.26 1.11
CA ILE A 161 -8.12 0.15 2.51
C ILE A 161 -9.44 0.34 3.24
N GLY A 162 -10.43 0.98 2.62
CA GLY A 162 -11.76 1.20 3.18
C GLY A 162 -12.47 -0.10 3.59
N LEU A 163 -12.23 -1.22 2.89
CA LEU A 163 -12.78 -2.52 3.25
C LEU A 163 -12.31 -3.02 4.62
N LYS A 164 -11.25 -2.44 5.20
CA LYS A 164 -10.80 -2.80 6.56
C LYS A 164 -11.87 -2.56 7.62
N CYS A 165 -12.83 -1.65 7.39
CA CYS A 165 -13.93 -1.36 8.31
C CYS A 165 -14.80 -2.59 8.63
N ARG A 166 -14.79 -3.60 7.76
CA ARG A 166 -15.48 -4.88 7.96
C ARG A 166 -14.92 -5.68 9.14
N TRP A 167 -13.66 -5.46 9.46
CA TRP A 167 -13.01 -6.03 10.64
C TRP A 167 -12.88 -4.93 11.68
N ARG A 168 -13.82 -4.87 12.63
CA ARG A 168 -13.85 -3.83 13.67
C ARG A 168 -12.51 -3.66 14.40
N CYS A 169 -11.75 -4.74 14.58
CA CYS A 169 -10.42 -4.67 15.19
C CYS A 169 -9.37 -3.88 14.38
N LEU A 170 -9.60 -3.63 13.09
CA LEU A 170 -8.73 -2.83 12.21
C LEU A 170 -9.30 -1.42 11.95
N ASP A 171 -10.53 -1.18 12.36
CA ASP A 171 -11.24 0.09 12.19
C ASP A 171 -11.09 0.99 13.41
N ALA A 172 -11.06 2.30 13.20
CA ALA A 172 -10.98 3.25 14.31
C ALA A 172 -12.19 3.15 15.27
N SER A 173 -13.36 2.75 14.77
CA SER A 173 -14.58 2.60 15.57
C SER A 173 -14.59 1.37 16.48
N GLY A 174 -13.81 0.33 16.16
CA GLY A 174 -13.77 -0.90 16.96
C GLY A 174 -12.75 -0.89 18.09
N GLY A 175 -12.08 0.24 18.32
CA GLY A 175 -11.11 0.43 19.39
C GLY A 175 -9.66 0.27 18.94
N ARG A 176 -8.76 0.05 19.91
CA ARG A 176 -7.32 -0.09 19.68
C ARG A 176 -6.92 -1.55 19.81
N LEU A 177 -6.10 -2.05 18.89
CA LEU A 177 -5.57 -3.41 19.00
C LEU A 177 -4.71 -3.55 20.26
N LEU A 178 -4.92 -4.65 20.99
CA LEU A 178 -4.06 -5.10 22.09
C LEU A 178 -2.79 -5.77 21.54
N TYR A 179 -2.16 -5.12 20.55
CA TYR A 179 -0.93 -5.57 19.92
C TYR A 179 0.24 -4.83 20.56
N GLN A 180 1.21 -5.59 21.09
CA GLN A 180 2.48 -5.06 21.52
C GLN A 180 3.53 -5.31 20.44
N PRO A 181 3.97 -4.28 19.71
CA PRO A 181 4.98 -4.44 18.68
C PRO A 181 6.32 -4.84 19.31
N LYS A 182 6.93 -5.89 18.75
CA LYS A 182 8.34 -6.21 19.00
C LYS A 182 9.17 -5.40 18.02
N LYS A 183 10.27 -4.80 18.49
CA LYS A 183 11.20 -4.02 17.66
C LYS A 183 11.61 -4.88 16.44
N ALA A 184 11.48 -4.32 15.24
CA ALA A 184 11.82 -4.97 13.98
C ALA A 184 13.33 -5.01 13.75
#